data_AF-A0AAU9PQY7-F1
#
_entry.id   AF-A0AAU9PQY7-F1
#
_cell.length_a   1.000
_cell.length_b   1.000
_cell.length_c   1.000
_cell.angle_alpha   90.00
_cell.angle_beta   90.00
_cell.angle_gamma   90.00
#
_symmetry.space_group_name_H-M   'P 1'
#
loop_
_entity.id
_entity.type
_entity.pdbx_description
1 polymer ?
#
loop_
_entity_poly.entity_id
_entity_poly.type
_entity_poly.pdbx_seq_one_letter_code
_entity_poly.pdbx_strand_id
1 'polypeptide(L)'
;MVAMMGGSGVEEGGGVGISWAERMWDLQSVARRTYSTMKNQRKKMGNNKSPTPESKFRSDFSICSKEKDLAGAISLFDSAVSQNLKLNLHHLNCFLYICSNSIEDNKDVAIDKGFSIFNHMISSKINPNEATITAVSRLAAAKDDADLSFELVKSLLKYNDKPRLRTYDPALFCYVKKSDAEKAYLVEKDILSMGLCLEEPEIAALLKVSAETGNEEKVYEYLHKLRMGVKCVNESTAEIINNWFKGETGEKVVSRLKDCDMGRVKDMVLKNGGGWHGLGWITKGKWVLQRTTIDSNGVCCACKDQLACVDIGREETEKFAQSLMALAIERETRSNFTQFQNWLDEHNDFEAIVDGANIGLYQQNFAEGGFSVSQVEIVVKELYNRSKKWPLVILHDKRIRALLANPSNRELLEEWIERGVLYGTPVGSNDDWYWLYASVKLKCMLVTNDEMRDHIFELLGGNFFPRWKERHQVHYTFPKGKLQLQMPPPYSILIQESEKGTWHVPLVSDHNDESLRTWLCISHSDLCKTCSEETSNTHVVKTEITNWILYSVAFFHILLFYFHFVQIIGNQRASGGRI
;
A
#
# COMPACT_ATOMS: atom_id res chain seq x y z
N MET A 1 53.04 -12.53 31.48
CA MET A 1 54.24 -13.36 31.27
C MET A 1 54.66 -13.88 32.63
N VAL A 2 54.64 -15.21 32.79
CA VAL A 2 55.21 -16.04 33.87
C VAL A 2 54.57 -15.99 35.27
N ALA A 3 54.29 -17.20 35.75
CA ALA A 3 53.76 -17.58 37.04
C ALA A 3 54.86 -18.18 37.95
N MET A 4 54.47 -18.40 39.21
CA MET A 4 55.03 -19.34 40.21
C MET A 4 56.24 -18.88 41.04
N MET A 5 56.10 -18.95 42.37
CA MET A 5 56.59 -20.07 43.18
C MET A 5 56.10 -19.95 44.65
N GLY A 6 55.60 -21.05 45.21
CA GLY A 6 55.55 -21.31 46.67
C GLY A 6 56.95 -21.60 47.22
N GLY A 7 57.24 -21.74 48.50
CA GLY A 7 56.49 -21.90 49.74
C GLY A 7 57.35 -22.79 50.65
N SER A 8 57.46 -22.51 51.97
CA SER A 8 57.84 -23.49 53.04
C SER A 8 58.20 -22.83 54.39
N GLY A 9 57.78 -23.46 55.51
CA GLY A 9 58.46 -23.41 56.83
C GLY A 9 57.79 -22.53 57.89
N VAL A 10 56.83 -22.96 58.72
CA VAL A 10 56.86 -23.85 59.94
C VAL A 10 56.86 -23.03 61.25
N GLU A 11 55.73 -23.14 61.98
CA GLU A 11 55.46 -23.23 63.45
C GLU A 11 56.27 -22.35 64.45
N GLU A 12 55.75 -21.76 65.54
CA GLU A 12 54.58 -21.97 66.40
C GLU A 12 54.45 -20.74 67.35
N GLY A 13 53.25 -20.41 67.86
CA GLY A 13 53.14 -19.49 69.02
C GLY A 13 51.84 -18.67 69.09
N GLY A 14 51.01 -18.94 70.10
CA GLY A 14 49.67 -18.35 70.28
C GLY A 14 49.63 -16.88 70.72
N GLY A 15 48.45 -16.27 70.51
CA GLY A 15 48.08 -14.95 71.02
C GLY A 15 47.15 -14.22 70.06
N VAL A 16 45.84 -14.23 70.34
CA VAL A 16 44.81 -13.51 69.55
C VAL A 16 44.96 -12.01 69.81
N GLY A 17 45.87 -11.38 69.08
CA GLY A 17 46.01 -9.93 68.97
C GLY A 17 45.22 -9.44 67.76
N ILE A 18 44.06 -8.84 68.00
CA ILE A 18 43.41 -7.99 66.99
C ILE A 18 44.34 -6.79 66.75
N SER A 19 44.91 -6.74 65.55
CA SER A 19 45.86 -5.72 65.11
C SER A 19 45.25 -4.32 65.23
N TRP A 20 46.08 -3.35 65.63
CA TRP A 20 45.77 -1.92 65.63
C TRP A 20 45.27 -1.40 64.26
N ALA A 21 45.49 -2.15 63.17
CA ALA A 21 45.00 -1.84 61.83
C ALA A 21 43.47 -1.99 61.68
N GLU A 22 42.81 -2.91 62.40
CA GLU A 22 41.36 -3.13 62.29
C GLU A 22 40.57 -2.04 63.04
N ARG A 23 41.05 -1.56 64.19
CA ARG A 23 40.44 -0.40 64.88
C ARG A 23 40.60 0.92 64.12
N MET A 24 41.66 1.07 63.32
CA MET A 24 41.90 2.27 62.52
C MET A 24 40.99 2.32 61.28
N TRP A 25 40.66 1.18 60.69
CA TRP A 25 39.70 1.08 59.58
C TRP A 25 38.27 1.39 60.02
N ASP A 26 37.85 0.95 61.21
CA ASP A 26 36.53 1.27 61.76
C ASP A 26 36.38 2.75 62.16
N LEU A 27 37.42 3.39 62.70
CA LEU A 27 37.36 4.82 62.99
C LEU A 27 37.35 5.68 61.72
N GLN A 28 38.05 5.28 60.64
CA GLN A 28 37.99 5.96 59.35
C GLN A 28 36.68 5.71 58.59
N SER A 29 36.06 4.53 58.73
CA SER A 29 34.77 4.20 58.10
C SER A 29 33.61 4.95 58.78
N VAL A 30 33.65 5.08 60.12
CA VAL A 30 32.69 5.88 60.89
C VAL A 30 32.89 7.38 60.63
N ALA A 31 34.13 7.87 60.54
CA ALA A 31 34.41 9.28 60.19
C ALA A 31 34.00 9.64 58.75
N ARG A 32 34.15 8.73 57.77
CA ARG A 32 33.64 8.95 56.39
C ARG A 32 32.12 8.90 56.33
N ARG A 33 31.46 8.04 57.11
CA ARG A 33 29.99 8.01 57.21
C ARG A 33 29.45 9.26 57.89
N THR A 34 30.05 9.76 58.97
CA THR A 34 29.62 11.01 59.62
C THR A 34 29.92 12.24 58.75
N TYR A 35 31.06 12.29 58.05
CA TYR A 35 31.35 13.39 57.11
C TYR A 35 30.42 13.39 55.88
N SER A 36 30.07 12.23 55.34
CA SER A 36 29.06 12.08 54.27
C SER A 36 27.65 12.49 54.74
N THR A 37 27.27 12.08 55.96
CA THR A 37 25.97 12.43 56.55
C THR A 37 25.88 13.91 56.90
N MET A 38 26.96 14.54 57.37
CA MET A 38 27.04 15.99 57.61
C MET A 38 27.10 16.80 56.30
N LYS A 39 27.70 16.28 55.22
CA LYS A 39 27.68 16.93 53.90
C LYS A 39 26.29 16.83 53.24
N ASN A 40 25.56 15.73 53.46
CA ASN A 40 24.16 15.58 53.07
C ASN A 40 23.19 16.40 53.94
N GLN A 41 23.45 16.56 55.25
CA GLN A 41 22.69 17.47 56.10
C GLN A 41 23.01 18.95 55.82
N ARG A 42 24.26 19.32 55.52
CA ARG A 42 24.61 20.69 55.07
C ARG A 42 24.14 21.00 53.65
N LYS A 43 24.01 20.01 52.74
CA LYS A 43 23.30 20.19 51.45
C LYS A 43 21.78 20.24 51.62
N LYS A 44 21.20 19.59 52.64
CA LYS A 44 19.76 19.69 52.97
C LYS A 44 19.38 20.93 53.78
N MET A 45 20.30 21.58 54.49
CA MET A 45 20.07 22.84 55.21
C MET A 45 20.52 24.10 54.44
N GLY A 46 20.79 23.97 53.13
CA GLY A 46 21.24 25.05 52.26
C GLY A 46 20.33 25.38 51.08
N ASN A 47 19.08 24.88 51.03
CA ASN A 47 18.09 25.34 50.04
C ASN A 47 16.65 24.98 50.44
N ASN A 48 16.18 25.43 51.61
CA ASN A 48 14.74 25.53 51.88
C ASN A 48 14.19 26.84 51.27
N LYS A 49 14.54 27.10 50.01
CA LYS A 49 13.82 28.09 49.21
C LYS A 49 12.52 27.42 48.81
N SER A 50 11.39 28.05 49.13
CA SER A 50 10.11 27.70 48.52
C SER A 50 10.34 27.55 47.01
N PRO A 51 9.84 26.47 46.38
CA PRO A 51 10.01 26.29 44.94
C PRO A 51 9.50 27.56 44.25
N THR A 52 10.32 28.14 43.37
CA THR A 52 9.86 29.32 42.60
C THR A 52 8.63 28.92 41.80
N PRO A 53 7.69 29.86 41.55
CA PRO A 53 6.51 29.62 40.71
C PRO A 53 6.80 28.83 39.42
N GLU A 54 7.91 29.14 38.75
CA GLU A 54 8.34 28.47 37.52
C GLU A 54 8.81 27.04 37.75
N SER A 55 9.52 26.76 38.84
CA SER A 55 9.99 25.41 39.17
C SER A 55 8.83 24.49 39.55
N LYS A 56 7.85 25.03 40.29
CA LYS A 56 6.61 24.32 40.61
C LYS A 56 5.79 24.07 39.35
N PHE A 57 5.57 25.09 38.51
CA PHE A 57 4.88 24.94 37.23
C PHE A 57 5.52 23.87 36.34
N ARG A 58 6.85 23.81 36.24
CA ARG A 58 7.54 22.77 35.45
C ARG A 58 7.26 21.36 35.97
N SER A 59 7.26 21.17 37.29
CA SER A 59 6.94 19.89 37.91
C SER A 59 5.49 19.50 37.64
N ASP A 60 4.56 20.41 37.91
CA ASP A 60 3.12 20.20 37.75
C ASP A 60 2.75 19.98 36.27
N PHE A 61 3.38 20.71 35.34
CA PHE A 61 3.22 20.53 33.91
C PHE A 61 3.72 19.16 33.42
N SER A 62 4.83 18.68 33.96
CA SER A 62 5.36 17.35 33.63
C SER A 62 4.38 16.23 34.05
N ILE A 63 3.69 16.42 35.17
CA ILE A 63 2.65 15.49 35.65
C ILE A 63 1.41 15.62 34.76
N CYS A 64 0.90 16.83 34.56
CA CYS A 64 -0.27 17.12 33.72
C CYS A 64 -0.12 16.58 32.29
N SER A 65 1.05 16.77 31.67
CA SER A 65 1.33 16.27 30.32
C SER A 65 1.29 14.73 30.22
N LYS A 66 1.54 14.02 31.33
CA LYS A 66 1.51 12.55 31.37
C LYS A 66 0.12 12.02 31.70
N GLU A 67 -0.52 12.60 32.70
CA GLU A 67 -1.84 12.18 33.18
C GLU A 67 -2.95 12.59 32.22
N LYS A 68 -2.74 13.67 31.44
CA LYS A 68 -3.70 14.23 30.48
C LYS A 68 -5.07 14.53 31.08
N ASP A 69 -5.11 14.81 32.38
CA ASP A 69 -6.33 15.22 33.09
C ASP A 69 -6.73 16.65 32.69
N LEU A 70 -7.97 16.80 32.22
CA LEU A 70 -8.53 18.08 31.81
C LEU A 70 -8.63 19.06 32.99
N ALA A 71 -9.13 18.62 34.15
CA ALA A 71 -9.37 19.51 35.28
C ALA A 71 -8.05 20.08 35.84
N GLY A 72 -7.05 19.22 36.00
CA GLY A 72 -5.69 19.60 36.37
C GLY A 72 -5.04 20.52 35.34
N ALA A 73 -5.21 20.25 34.04
CA ALA A 73 -4.68 21.10 32.97
C ALA A 73 -5.28 22.52 33.00
N ILE A 74 -6.60 22.63 33.18
CA ILE A 74 -7.32 23.90 33.29
C ILE A 74 -6.80 24.70 34.48
N SER A 75 -6.75 24.07 35.66
CA SER A 75 -6.28 24.70 36.89
C SER A 75 -4.83 25.17 36.78
N LEU A 76 -3.97 24.35 36.19
CA LEU A 76 -2.56 24.69 35.98
C LEU A 76 -2.38 25.86 35.02
N PHE A 77 -3.16 25.89 33.93
CA PHE A 77 -3.15 27.01 32.99
C PHE A 77 -3.62 28.31 33.65
N ASP A 78 -4.73 28.29 34.39
CA ASP A 78 -5.25 29.47 35.09
C ASP A 78 -4.29 29.98 36.17
N SER A 79 -3.66 29.07 36.89
CA SER A 79 -2.61 29.38 37.84
C SER A 79 -1.40 30.03 37.15
N ALA A 80 -1.01 29.55 35.97
CA ALA A 80 0.13 30.10 35.23
C ALA A 80 -0.15 31.50 34.68
N VAL A 81 -1.37 31.74 34.16
CA VAL A 81 -1.80 33.05 33.66
C VAL A 81 -1.93 34.06 34.81
N SER A 82 -2.55 33.69 35.92
CA SER A 82 -2.69 34.58 37.10
C SER A 82 -1.36 34.96 37.75
N GLN A 83 -0.37 34.07 37.69
CA GLN A 83 1.00 34.33 38.16
C GLN A 83 1.89 35.00 37.10
N ASN A 84 1.33 35.36 35.94
CA ASN A 84 2.04 35.98 34.81
C ASN A 84 3.28 35.21 34.36
N LEU A 85 3.20 33.87 34.36
CA LEU A 85 4.28 33.00 33.92
C LEU A 85 4.40 33.04 32.40
N LYS A 86 5.64 33.03 31.89
CA LYS A 86 5.90 33.00 30.45
C LYS A 86 5.62 31.60 29.88
N LEU A 87 4.44 31.42 29.31
CA LEU A 87 4.08 30.22 28.56
C LEU A 87 4.71 30.25 27.16
N ASN A 88 5.16 29.09 26.68
CA ASN A 88 5.71 28.92 25.33
C ASN A 88 4.72 28.10 24.47
N LEU A 89 5.02 27.97 23.18
CA LEU A 89 4.21 27.20 22.23
C LEU A 89 3.98 25.75 22.68
N HIS A 90 5.00 25.09 23.26
CA HIS A 90 4.89 23.71 23.71
C HIS A 90 3.89 23.55 24.86
N HIS A 91 3.94 24.44 25.86
CA HIS A 91 2.99 24.41 26.98
C HIS A 91 1.55 24.58 26.49
N LEU A 92 1.32 25.56 25.62
CA LEU A 92 -0.01 25.87 25.10
C LEU A 92 -0.54 24.75 24.18
N ASN A 93 0.31 24.17 23.34
CA ASN A 93 -0.07 23.02 22.51
C ASN A 93 -0.42 21.78 23.35
N CYS A 94 0.26 21.55 24.47
CA CYS A 94 -0.09 20.48 25.39
C CYS A 94 -1.49 20.68 25.99
N PHE A 95 -1.78 21.88 26.50
CA PHE A 95 -3.11 22.19 27.04
C PHE A 95 -4.21 22.11 25.98
N LEU A 96 -3.97 22.63 24.77
CA LEU A 96 -4.90 22.54 23.64
C LEU A 96 -5.15 21.08 23.22
N TYR A 97 -4.10 20.26 23.18
CA TYR A 97 -4.22 18.84 22.88
C TYR A 97 -5.09 18.12 23.91
N ILE A 98 -4.87 18.37 25.21
CA ILE A 98 -5.71 17.80 26.29
C ILE A 98 -7.17 18.24 26.12
N CYS A 99 -7.43 19.53 25.87
CA CYS A 99 -8.78 20.02 25.60
C CYS A 99 -9.40 19.31 24.39
N SER A 100 -8.67 19.19 23.28
CA SER A 100 -9.18 18.59 22.04
C SER A 100 -9.49 17.09 22.15
N ASN A 101 -8.85 16.36 23.08
CA ASN A 101 -9.15 14.95 23.32
C ASN A 101 -10.19 14.72 24.42
N SER A 102 -10.53 15.75 25.21
CA SER A 102 -11.50 15.63 26.31
C SER A 102 -12.93 16.03 25.89
N ILE A 103 -13.17 16.11 24.58
CA ILE A 103 -14.45 16.55 24.00
C ILE A 103 -15.57 15.55 24.30
N GLU A 104 -15.27 14.25 24.37
CA GLU A 104 -16.25 13.21 24.66
C GLU A 104 -16.75 13.25 26.12
N ASP A 105 -15.85 13.54 27.06
CA ASP A 105 -16.16 13.51 28.50
C ASP A 105 -16.73 14.84 29.04
N ASN A 106 -16.19 15.98 28.59
CA ASN A 106 -16.49 17.30 29.16
C ASN A 106 -16.53 18.39 28.06
N LYS A 107 -17.41 18.18 27.07
CA LYS A 107 -17.51 18.96 25.83
C LYS A 107 -17.44 20.47 26.02
N ASP A 108 -18.37 21.06 26.78
CA ASP A 108 -18.49 22.53 26.88
C ASP A 108 -17.27 23.16 27.57
N VAL A 109 -16.81 22.55 28.66
CA VAL A 109 -15.64 23.03 29.44
C VAL A 109 -14.37 22.97 28.60
N ALA A 110 -14.17 21.87 27.86
CA ALA A 110 -13.01 21.70 26.99
C ALA A 110 -13.02 22.70 25.82
N ILE A 111 -14.18 22.96 25.22
CA ILE A 111 -14.35 23.94 24.14
C ILE A 111 -14.04 25.35 24.63
N ASP A 112 -14.70 25.80 25.70
CA ASP A 112 -14.55 27.15 26.23
C ASP A 112 -13.10 27.40 26.67
N LYS A 113 -12.49 26.42 27.35
CA LYS A 113 -11.10 26.53 27.74
C LYS A 113 -10.15 26.53 26.55
N GLY A 114 -10.33 25.61 25.61
CA GLY A 114 -9.45 25.52 24.46
C GLY A 114 -9.42 26.80 23.64
N PHE A 115 -10.57 27.43 23.40
CA PHE A 115 -10.62 28.75 22.77
C PHE A 115 -10.00 29.85 23.64
N SER A 116 -10.19 29.82 24.96
CA SER A 116 -9.51 30.73 25.89
C SER A 116 -7.98 30.63 25.80
N ILE A 117 -7.43 29.41 25.77
CA ILE A 117 -5.99 29.14 25.62
C ILE A 117 -5.48 29.63 24.26
N PHE A 118 -6.23 29.38 23.19
CA PHE A 118 -5.88 29.84 21.84
C PHE A 118 -5.86 31.37 21.77
N ASN A 119 -6.88 32.05 22.30
CA ASN A 119 -6.93 33.51 22.35
C ASN A 119 -5.77 34.09 23.17
N HIS A 120 -5.41 33.44 24.29
CA HIS A 120 -4.22 33.80 25.06
C HIS A 120 -2.94 33.68 24.21
N MET A 121 -2.77 32.58 23.47
CA MET A 121 -1.63 32.39 22.56
C MET A 121 -1.47 33.54 21.57
N ILE A 122 -2.56 33.92 20.89
CA ILE A 122 -2.57 35.01 19.91
C ILE A 122 -2.25 36.34 20.59
N SER A 123 -2.86 36.62 21.75
CA SER A 123 -2.63 37.86 22.50
C SER A 123 -1.17 37.99 22.99
N SER A 124 -0.54 36.87 23.32
CA SER A 124 0.86 36.78 23.72
C SER A 124 1.83 36.79 22.52
N LYS A 125 1.33 37.01 21.30
CA LYS A 125 2.12 37.08 20.05
C LYS A 125 2.93 35.79 19.77
N ILE A 126 2.38 34.65 20.16
CA ILE A 126 2.95 33.34 19.84
C ILE A 126 2.23 32.85 18.59
N ASN A 127 2.97 32.59 17.52
CA ASN A 127 2.38 32.10 16.27
C ASN A 127 1.90 30.64 16.44
N PRO A 128 0.64 30.34 16.09
CA PRO A 128 0.14 28.97 16.00
C PRO A 128 0.93 28.16 14.97
N ASN A 129 1.10 26.87 15.23
CA ASN A 129 1.59 25.92 14.24
C ASN A 129 0.48 24.94 13.80
N GLU A 130 0.79 24.05 12.87
CA GLU A 130 -0.16 23.05 12.35
C GLU A 130 -0.86 22.25 13.46
N ALA A 131 -0.15 21.86 14.52
CA ALA A 131 -0.73 21.12 15.64
C ALA A 131 -1.69 21.98 16.47
N THR A 132 -1.34 23.26 16.70
CA THR A 132 -2.23 24.23 17.37
C THR A 132 -3.55 24.35 16.62
N ILE A 133 -3.48 24.62 15.31
CA ILE A 133 -4.66 24.83 14.48
C ILE A 133 -5.49 23.57 14.36
N THR A 134 -4.86 22.39 14.24
CA THR A 134 -5.58 21.11 14.22
C THR A 134 -6.38 20.90 15.52
N ALA A 135 -5.78 21.18 16.69
CA ALA A 135 -6.46 21.04 17.98
C ALA A 135 -7.65 22.00 18.11
N VAL A 136 -7.48 23.27 17.72
CA VAL A 136 -8.55 24.28 17.80
C VAL A 136 -9.64 24.02 16.75
N SER A 137 -9.27 23.53 15.57
CA SER A 137 -10.19 23.10 14.52
C SER A 137 -11.10 21.96 15.00
N ARG A 138 -10.57 20.99 15.76
CA ARG A 138 -11.37 19.95 16.44
C ARG A 138 -12.36 20.52 17.44
N LEU A 139 -11.95 21.51 18.23
CA LEU A 139 -12.84 22.18 19.19
C LEU A 139 -13.95 22.98 18.47
N ALA A 140 -13.63 23.66 17.36
CA ALA A 140 -14.61 24.36 16.52
C ALA A 140 -15.63 23.38 15.91
N ALA A 141 -15.15 22.27 15.33
CA ALA A 141 -16.00 21.21 14.80
C ALA A 141 -16.89 20.58 15.89
N ALA A 142 -16.38 20.39 17.10
CA ALA A 142 -17.17 19.89 18.23
C ALA A 142 -18.26 20.87 18.68
N LYS A 143 -18.04 22.19 18.54
CA LYS A 143 -19.08 23.22 18.70
C LYS A 143 -20.08 23.25 17.54
N ASP A 144 -19.99 22.30 16.61
CA ASP A 144 -20.75 22.27 15.36
C ASP A 144 -20.52 23.56 14.54
N ASP A 145 -19.30 24.12 14.53
CA ASP A 145 -18.91 25.28 13.72
C ASP A 145 -17.85 24.89 12.66
N ALA A 146 -18.35 24.35 11.55
CA ALA A 146 -17.53 23.90 10.43
C ALA A 146 -16.86 25.05 9.66
N ASP A 147 -17.52 26.22 9.58
CA ASP A 147 -17.00 27.40 8.89
C ASP A 147 -15.77 27.94 9.62
N LEU A 148 -15.87 28.12 10.94
CA LEU A 148 -14.73 28.50 11.76
C LEU A 148 -13.60 27.48 11.69
N SER A 149 -13.93 26.18 11.74
CA SER A 149 -12.95 25.10 11.59
C SER A 149 -12.18 25.22 10.28
N PHE A 150 -12.86 25.45 9.15
CA PHE A 150 -12.20 25.59 7.85
C PHE A 150 -11.40 26.89 7.71
N GLU A 151 -11.90 28.00 8.24
CA GLU A 151 -11.18 29.28 8.27
C GLU A 151 -9.89 29.20 9.08
N LEU A 152 -9.91 28.49 10.21
CA LEU A 152 -8.72 28.23 11.02
C LEU A 152 -7.66 27.47 10.22
N VAL A 153 -8.04 26.46 9.44
CA VAL A 153 -7.10 25.73 8.57
C VAL A 153 -6.46 26.66 7.55
N LYS A 154 -7.26 27.48 6.86
CA LYS A 154 -6.76 28.48 5.89
C LYS A 154 -5.86 29.54 6.53
N SER A 155 -6.03 29.80 7.82
CA SER A 155 -5.19 30.75 8.55
C SER A 155 -3.73 30.30 8.71
N LEU A 156 -3.42 28.99 8.59
CA LEU A 156 -2.05 28.48 8.72
C LEU A 156 -1.05 29.13 7.76
N LEU A 157 -1.51 29.42 6.53
CA LEU A 157 -0.69 30.07 5.52
C LEU A 157 -0.22 31.46 5.97
N LYS A 158 -1.01 32.16 6.80
CA LYS A 158 -0.64 33.46 7.38
C LYS A 158 0.50 33.35 8.38
N TYR A 159 0.71 32.17 8.96
CA TYR A 159 1.77 31.88 9.92
C TYR A 159 3.00 31.21 9.27
N ASN A 160 3.08 31.18 7.94
CA ASN A 160 4.12 30.47 7.17
C ASN A 160 4.22 28.97 7.50
N ASP A 161 3.11 28.36 7.89
CA ASP A 161 2.99 26.91 8.11
C ASP A 161 2.03 26.30 7.09
N LYS A 162 2.14 25.00 6.84
CA LYS A 162 1.32 24.28 5.85
C LYS A 162 0.39 23.28 6.54
N PRO A 163 -0.88 23.19 6.12
CA PRO A 163 -1.79 22.19 6.65
C PRO A 163 -1.36 20.79 6.23
N ARG A 164 -1.75 19.80 7.05
CA ARG A 164 -1.70 18.37 6.72
C ARG A 164 -3.13 17.88 6.52
N LEU A 165 -3.31 16.67 6.00
CA LEU A 165 -4.64 16.08 5.81
C LEU A 165 -5.47 16.14 7.10
N ARG A 166 -4.89 15.67 8.22
CA ARG A 166 -5.49 15.71 9.56
C ARG A 166 -5.97 17.09 10.05
N THR A 167 -5.45 18.17 9.48
CA THR A 167 -5.85 19.54 9.84
C THR A 167 -7.22 19.87 9.25
N TYR A 168 -7.55 19.30 8.08
CA TYR A 168 -8.83 19.49 7.37
C TYR A 168 -9.95 18.58 7.88
N ASP A 169 -9.61 17.39 8.39
CA ASP A 169 -10.57 16.39 8.89
C ASP A 169 -11.71 16.98 9.75
N PRO A 170 -11.45 17.84 10.75
CA PRO A 170 -12.52 18.35 11.60
C PRO A 170 -13.55 19.17 10.82
N ALA A 171 -13.09 19.98 9.86
CA ALA A 171 -13.97 20.78 9.02
C ALA A 171 -14.78 19.89 8.07
N LEU A 172 -14.11 18.97 7.38
CA LEU A 172 -14.74 18.05 6.43
C LEU A 172 -15.82 17.21 7.11
N PHE A 173 -15.48 16.50 8.19
CA PHE A 173 -16.44 15.64 8.88
C PHE A 173 -17.57 16.43 9.53
N CYS A 174 -17.34 17.68 9.94
CA CYS A 174 -18.40 18.55 10.45
C CYS A 174 -19.39 18.97 9.35
N TYR A 175 -18.92 19.34 8.15
CA TYR A 175 -19.81 19.61 7.01
C TYR A 175 -20.60 18.37 6.60
N VAL A 176 -19.95 17.21 6.54
CA VAL A 176 -20.61 15.93 6.24
C VAL A 176 -21.68 15.59 7.28
N LYS A 177 -21.40 15.76 8.57
CA LYS A 177 -22.38 15.57 9.66
C LYS A 177 -23.60 16.49 9.51
N LYS A 178 -23.41 17.69 8.96
CA LYS A 178 -24.47 18.66 8.68
C LYS A 178 -25.15 18.47 7.30
N SER A 179 -24.73 17.47 6.54
CA SER A 179 -25.16 17.22 5.16
C SER A 179 -24.93 18.41 4.20
N ASP A 180 -23.91 19.24 4.46
CA ASP A 180 -23.52 20.37 3.59
C ASP A 180 -22.49 19.89 2.54
N ALA A 181 -22.99 19.29 1.47
CA ALA A 181 -22.18 18.71 0.39
C ALA A 181 -21.29 19.76 -0.31
N GLU A 182 -21.84 20.93 -0.65
CA GLU A 182 -21.10 21.96 -1.39
C GLU A 182 -19.88 22.44 -0.62
N LYS A 183 -20.01 22.69 0.69
CA LYS A 183 -18.86 23.07 1.52
C LYS A 183 -17.89 21.93 1.73
N ALA A 184 -18.36 20.68 1.85
CA ALA A 184 -17.48 19.51 1.89
C ALA A 184 -16.62 19.40 0.61
N TYR A 185 -17.19 19.65 -0.58
CA TYR A 185 -16.46 19.68 -1.84
C TYR A 185 -15.45 20.83 -1.92
N LEU A 186 -15.75 21.98 -1.30
CA LEU A 186 -14.80 23.09 -1.18
C LEU A 186 -13.59 22.72 -0.31
N VAL A 187 -13.79 21.94 0.75
CA VAL A 187 -12.70 21.42 1.58
C VAL A 187 -11.80 20.50 0.75
N GLU A 188 -12.38 19.55 0.01
CA GLU A 188 -11.62 18.69 -0.91
C GLU A 188 -10.78 19.50 -1.91
N LYS A 189 -11.40 20.50 -2.55
CA LYS A 189 -10.70 21.34 -3.53
C LYS A 189 -9.49 22.04 -2.91
N ASP A 190 -9.61 22.50 -1.67
CA ASP A 190 -8.52 23.14 -0.93
C ASP A 190 -7.40 22.13 -0.60
N ILE A 191 -7.75 20.92 -0.13
CA ILE A 191 -6.81 19.81 0.12
C ILE A 191 -5.97 19.52 -1.12
N LEU A 192 -6.63 19.34 -2.28
CA LEU A 192 -5.96 19.05 -3.55
C LEU A 192 -5.08 20.21 -4.00
N SER A 193 -5.50 21.47 -3.77
CA SER A 193 -4.71 22.66 -4.11
C SER A 193 -3.42 22.78 -3.28
N MET A 194 -3.40 22.20 -2.08
CA MET A 194 -2.20 22.12 -1.23
C MET A 194 -1.27 20.94 -1.61
N GLY A 195 -1.63 20.14 -2.62
CA GLY A 195 -0.88 18.96 -3.03
C GLY A 195 -1.02 17.77 -2.08
N LEU A 196 -2.06 17.77 -1.24
CA LEU A 196 -2.37 16.66 -0.35
C LEU A 196 -3.28 15.64 -1.07
N CYS A 197 -3.18 14.37 -0.69
CA CYS A 197 -4.04 13.30 -1.19
C CYS A 197 -5.06 12.93 -0.10
N LEU A 198 -6.28 12.60 -0.51
CA LEU A 198 -7.30 12.06 0.39
C LEU A 198 -7.00 10.58 0.69
N GLU A 199 -7.32 10.15 1.90
CA GLU A 199 -7.29 8.74 2.29
C GLU A 199 -8.73 8.19 2.33
N GLU A 200 -8.88 6.90 2.67
CA GLU A 200 -10.20 6.25 2.71
C GLU A 200 -11.24 7.01 3.56
N PRO A 201 -10.94 7.49 4.78
CA PRO A 201 -11.96 8.12 5.63
C PRO A 201 -12.56 9.39 5.01
N GLU A 202 -11.73 10.23 4.38
CA GLU A 202 -12.19 11.47 3.76
C GLU A 202 -12.98 11.18 2.49
N ILE A 203 -12.52 10.22 1.66
CA ILE A 203 -13.25 9.82 0.45
C ILE A 203 -14.60 9.19 0.83
N ALA A 204 -14.64 8.33 1.85
CA ALA A 204 -15.87 7.71 2.33
C ALA A 204 -16.86 8.74 2.87
N ALA A 205 -16.39 9.77 3.59
CA ALA A 205 -17.26 10.84 4.08
C ALA A 205 -17.83 11.71 2.95
N LEU A 206 -17.02 12.02 1.93
CA LEU A 206 -17.46 12.72 0.73
C LEU A 206 -18.46 11.87 -0.09
N LEU A 207 -18.20 10.57 -0.22
CA LEU A 207 -19.12 9.61 -0.83
C LEU A 207 -20.46 9.57 -0.08
N LYS A 208 -20.41 9.53 1.26
CA LYS A 208 -21.60 9.50 2.10
C LYS A 208 -22.47 10.74 1.91
N VAL A 209 -21.91 11.94 2.02
CA VAL A 209 -22.69 13.17 1.85
C VAL A 209 -23.24 13.31 0.43
N SER A 210 -22.50 12.83 -0.58
CA SER A 210 -22.97 12.78 -1.97
C SER A 210 -24.16 11.85 -2.13
N ALA A 211 -24.12 10.68 -1.49
CA ALA A 211 -25.22 9.72 -1.51
C ALA A 211 -26.47 10.26 -0.79
N GLU A 212 -26.30 10.88 0.37
CA GLU A 212 -27.39 11.48 1.17
C GLU A 212 -28.05 12.67 0.46
N THR A 213 -27.27 13.49 -0.26
CA THR A 213 -27.79 14.62 -1.05
C THR A 213 -28.28 14.21 -2.45
N GLY A 214 -28.10 12.94 -2.83
CA GLY A 214 -28.56 12.42 -4.12
C GLY A 214 -27.72 12.86 -5.33
N ASN A 215 -26.47 13.32 -5.13
CA ASN A 215 -25.60 13.74 -6.22
C ASN A 215 -24.92 12.53 -6.90
N GLU A 216 -25.58 11.96 -7.90
CA GLU A 216 -25.12 10.76 -8.63
C GLU A 216 -23.76 10.90 -9.31
N GLU A 217 -23.38 12.11 -9.74
CA GLU A 217 -22.09 12.38 -10.40
C GLU A 217 -20.97 12.28 -9.39
N LYS A 218 -21.17 12.91 -8.23
CA LYS A 218 -20.19 12.89 -7.15
C LYS A 218 -20.04 11.50 -6.55
N VAL A 219 -21.12 10.73 -6.42
CA VAL A 219 -21.02 9.33 -6.00
C VAL A 219 -20.14 8.52 -6.96
N TYR A 220 -20.36 8.65 -8.27
CA TYR A 220 -19.54 7.97 -9.28
C TYR A 220 -18.06 8.40 -9.20
N GLU A 221 -17.81 9.70 -9.06
CA GLU A 221 -16.47 10.28 -8.89
C GLU A 221 -15.76 9.68 -7.66
N TYR A 222 -16.43 9.62 -6.51
CA TYR A 222 -15.83 9.11 -5.27
C TYR A 222 -15.65 7.59 -5.27
N LEU A 223 -16.48 6.81 -5.97
CA LEU A 223 -16.21 5.38 -6.20
C LEU A 223 -14.92 5.16 -6.98
N HIS A 224 -14.65 5.98 -8.00
CA HIS A 224 -13.37 5.95 -8.73
C HIS A 224 -12.19 6.48 -7.90
N LYS A 225 -12.41 7.47 -7.03
CA LYS A 225 -11.37 7.90 -6.07
C LYS A 225 -11.02 6.79 -5.07
N LEU A 226 -12.01 6.07 -4.53
CA LEU A 226 -11.77 4.87 -3.72
C LEU A 226 -10.98 3.84 -4.51
N ARG A 227 -11.34 3.58 -5.77
CA ARG A 227 -10.61 2.65 -6.64
C ARG A 227 -9.12 3.00 -6.78
N MET A 228 -8.80 4.28 -6.91
CA MET A 228 -7.42 4.74 -7.09
C MET A 228 -6.64 4.84 -5.79
N GLY A 229 -7.29 5.21 -4.69
CA GLY A 229 -6.66 5.48 -3.40
C GLY A 229 -6.63 4.29 -2.44
N VAL A 230 -7.47 3.27 -2.66
CA VAL A 230 -7.70 2.20 -1.68
C VAL A 230 -7.72 0.84 -2.38
N LYS A 231 -6.92 -0.11 -1.85
CA LYS A 231 -6.88 -1.49 -2.35
C LYS A 231 -8.16 -2.25 -1.99
N CYS A 232 -8.53 -2.21 -0.71
CA CYS A 232 -9.69 -2.88 -0.14
C CYS A 232 -10.39 -1.90 0.80
N VAL A 233 -11.70 -1.81 0.73
CA VAL A 233 -12.46 -0.88 1.58
C VAL A 233 -12.78 -1.52 2.92
N ASN A 234 -12.85 -0.70 3.95
CA ASN A 234 -13.33 -1.11 5.26
C ASN A 234 -14.85 -1.36 5.25
N GLU A 235 -15.36 -2.00 6.29
CA GLU A 235 -16.77 -2.38 6.38
C GLU A 235 -17.70 -1.16 6.41
N SER A 236 -17.31 -0.04 7.05
CA SER A 236 -18.14 1.17 7.12
C SER A 236 -18.26 1.89 5.77
N THR A 237 -17.19 1.93 4.97
CA THR A 237 -17.20 2.40 3.58
C THR A 237 -18.10 1.50 2.72
N ALA A 238 -18.01 0.18 2.89
CA ALA A 238 -18.87 -0.76 2.18
C ALA A 238 -20.35 -0.58 2.51
N GLU A 239 -20.68 -0.26 3.76
CA GLU A 239 -22.05 0.10 4.17
C GLU A 239 -22.55 1.36 3.47
N ILE A 240 -21.71 2.40 3.34
CA ILE A 240 -22.05 3.62 2.59
C ILE A 240 -22.37 3.27 1.12
N ILE A 241 -21.52 2.46 0.48
CA ILE A 241 -21.74 1.99 -0.89
C ILE A 241 -23.05 1.20 -0.99
N ASN A 242 -23.28 0.25 -0.08
CA ASN A 242 -24.51 -0.54 -0.02
C ASN A 242 -25.76 0.33 0.10
N ASN A 243 -25.72 1.35 0.98
CA ASN A 243 -26.83 2.25 1.23
C ASN A 243 -27.17 3.10 0.00
N TRP A 244 -26.16 3.56 -0.75
CA TRP A 244 -26.38 4.26 -2.02
C TRP A 244 -27.17 3.40 -3.01
N PHE A 245 -26.67 2.21 -3.33
CA PHE A 245 -27.28 1.34 -4.36
C PHE A 245 -28.62 0.73 -3.94
N LYS A 246 -28.91 0.62 -2.64
CA LYS A 246 -30.24 0.26 -2.11
C LYS A 246 -31.18 1.45 -1.97
N GLY A 247 -30.65 2.68 -2.00
CA GLY A 247 -31.42 3.91 -1.80
C GLY A 247 -32.25 4.27 -3.03
N GLU A 248 -33.27 5.10 -2.81
CA GLU A 248 -34.23 5.50 -3.86
C GLU A 248 -33.55 6.20 -5.04
N THR A 249 -32.58 7.08 -4.77
CA THR A 249 -31.83 7.80 -5.80
C THR A 249 -30.91 6.85 -6.57
N GLY A 250 -30.17 5.99 -5.86
CA GLY A 250 -29.26 5.01 -6.46
C GLY A 250 -29.96 3.96 -7.34
N GLU A 251 -31.16 3.52 -6.94
CA GLU A 251 -31.99 2.59 -7.73
C GLU A 251 -32.47 3.22 -9.04
N LYS A 252 -32.63 4.55 -9.08
CA LYS A 252 -33.14 5.30 -10.24
C LYS A 252 -32.06 5.90 -11.12
N VAL A 253 -30.78 5.70 -10.81
CA VAL A 253 -29.68 6.22 -11.63
C VAL A 253 -29.84 5.72 -13.07
N VAL A 254 -29.97 6.67 -14.01
CA VAL A 254 -30.22 6.35 -15.41
C VAL A 254 -28.92 6.47 -16.20
N SER A 255 -28.69 5.50 -17.09
CA SER A 255 -27.64 5.58 -18.09
C SER A 255 -27.65 6.94 -18.82
N ARG A 256 -26.53 7.66 -18.75
CA ARG A 256 -26.34 8.95 -19.44
C ARG A 256 -25.86 8.77 -20.89
N LEU A 257 -25.46 7.56 -21.27
CA LEU A 257 -25.11 7.22 -22.64
C LEU A 257 -26.39 7.00 -23.43
N LYS A 258 -26.72 7.97 -24.30
CA LYS A 258 -27.93 7.94 -25.15
C LYS A 258 -28.04 6.69 -26.03
N ASP A 259 -26.92 6.04 -26.37
CA ASP A 259 -26.88 4.91 -27.31
C ASP A 259 -25.98 3.74 -26.87
N CYS A 260 -25.66 3.58 -25.57
CA CYS A 260 -24.82 2.50 -24.99
C CYS A 260 -23.88 1.82 -26.01
N ASP A 261 -22.93 2.59 -26.55
CA ASP A 261 -21.97 2.05 -27.50
C ASP A 261 -21.00 1.15 -26.73
N MET A 262 -21.36 -0.13 -26.64
CA MET A 262 -20.56 -1.16 -25.99
C MET A 262 -19.16 -1.26 -26.61
N GLY A 263 -18.98 -0.84 -27.88
CA GLY A 263 -17.67 -0.70 -28.50
C GLY A 263 -16.85 0.38 -27.80
N ARG A 264 -17.41 1.57 -27.61
CA ARG A 264 -16.76 2.66 -26.86
C ARG A 264 -16.44 2.27 -25.41
N VAL A 265 -17.32 1.53 -24.73
CA VAL A 265 -17.04 1.06 -23.35
C VAL A 265 -15.85 0.11 -23.35
N LYS A 266 -15.84 -0.89 -24.24
CA LYS A 266 -14.72 -1.84 -24.40
C LYS A 266 -13.40 -1.15 -24.71
N ASP A 267 -13.42 -0.21 -25.64
CA ASP A 267 -12.22 0.56 -26.01
C ASP A 267 -11.67 1.35 -24.81
N MET A 268 -12.55 1.93 -24.00
CA MET A 268 -12.15 2.64 -22.78
C MET A 268 -11.58 1.70 -21.72
N VAL A 269 -12.21 0.53 -21.48
CA VAL A 269 -11.66 -0.48 -20.56
C VAL A 269 -10.26 -0.90 -20.99
N LEU A 270 -10.06 -1.20 -22.27
CA LEU A 270 -8.76 -1.57 -22.82
C LEU A 270 -7.73 -0.44 -22.70
N LYS A 271 -8.13 0.79 -23.04
CA LYS A 271 -7.25 1.98 -22.94
C LYS A 271 -6.81 2.24 -21.50
N ASN A 272 -7.69 1.96 -20.53
CA ASN A 272 -7.46 2.17 -19.12
C ASN A 272 -6.65 1.05 -18.43
N GLY A 273 -6.24 0.01 -19.16
CA GLY A 273 -5.50 -1.14 -18.62
C GLY A 273 -6.38 -2.26 -18.03
N GLY A 274 -7.70 -2.19 -18.24
CA GLY A 274 -8.65 -3.17 -17.73
C GLY A 274 -9.35 -2.74 -16.43
N GLY A 275 -10.51 -3.35 -16.17
CA GLY A 275 -11.22 -3.25 -14.89
C GLY A 275 -11.99 -1.97 -14.61
N TRP A 276 -12.05 -0.99 -15.54
CA TRP A 276 -12.94 0.18 -15.44
C TRP A 276 -13.04 0.99 -16.75
N HIS A 277 -14.17 1.70 -16.96
CA HIS A 277 -14.37 2.53 -18.16
C HIS A 277 -14.49 4.03 -17.85
N GLY A 278 -15.01 4.43 -16.68
CA GLY A 278 -15.03 5.84 -16.27
C GLY A 278 -15.96 6.76 -17.09
N LEU A 279 -17.02 6.20 -17.69
CA LEU A 279 -17.94 6.92 -18.60
C LEU A 279 -19.21 7.41 -17.90
N GLY A 280 -19.25 7.33 -16.57
CA GLY A 280 -20.46 7.52 -15.79
C GLY A 280 -21.31 6.26 -15.74
N TRP A 281 -22.49 6.35 -15.15
CA TRP A 281 -23.43 5.26 -15.06
C TRP A 281 -23.94 4.86 -16.46
N ILE A 282 -23.82 3.57 -16.80
CA ILE A 282 -24.17 3.03 -18.13
C ILE A 282 -25.38 2.10 -18.11
N THR A 283 -25.85 1.72 -16.93
CA THR A 283 -26.88 0.68 -16.76
C THR A 283 -28.27 1.25 -16.52
N LYS A 284 -29.28 0.38 -16.66
CA LYS A 284 -30.68 0.66 -16.36
C LYS A 284 -31.24 -0.51 -15.57
N GLY A 285 -32.08 -0.24 -14.58
CA GLY A 285 -32.80 -1.25 -13.80
C GLY A 285 -32.23 -1.48 -12.41
N LYS A 286 -32.94 -2.32 -11.64
CA LYS A 286 -32.69 -2.52 -10.21
C LYS A 286 -31.36 -3.23 -9.95
N TRP A 287 -30.60 -2.67 -9.00
CA TRP A 287 -29.37 -3.24 -8.50
C TRP A 287 -29.62 -4.47 -7.60
N VAL A 288 -28.72 -5.45 -7.71
CA VAL A 288 -28.63 -6.65 -6.88
C VAL A 288 -27.29 -6.61 -6.19
N LEU A 289 -27.32 -6.54 -4.86
CA LEU A 289 -26.13 -6.47 -4.02
C LEU A 289 -25.95 -7.78 -3.27
N GLN A 290 -24.77 -8.38 -3.42
CA GLN A 290 -24.44 -9.65 -2.78
C GLN A 290 -23.00 -9.62 -2.27
N ARG A 291 -22.79 -10.14 -1.06
CA ARG A 291 -21.45 -10.50 -0.60
C ARG A 291 -21.07 -11.84 -1.23
N THR A 292 -19.87 -11.91 -1.78
CA THR A 292 -19.40 -13.05 -2.56
C THR A 292 -17.91 -13.28 -2.32
N THR A 293 -17.41 -14.41 -2.79
CA THR A 293 -15.98 -14.64 -3.02
C THR A 293 -15.67 -14.60 -4.51
N ILE A 294 -14.39 -14.56 -4.83
CA ILE A 294 -13.85 -14.71 -6.19
C ILE A 294 -13.09 -16.03 -6.22
N ASP A 295 -13.30 -16.83 -7.25
CA ASP A 295 -12.58 -18.10 -7.39
C ASP A 295 -11.11 -17.89 -7.81
N SER A 296 -10.33 -18.98 -7.85
CA SER A 296 -8.92 -18.95 -8.21
C SER A 296 -8.64 -18.46 -9.65
N ASN A 297 -9.65 -18.45 -10.51
CA ASN A 297 -9.54 -17.98 -11.89
C ASN A 297 -9.96 -16.50 -12.02
N GLY A 298 -10.40 -15.85 -10.94
CA GLY A 298 -10.88 -14.48 -10.95
C GLY A 298 -12.36 -14.32 -11.30
N VAL A 299 -13.15 -15.38 -11.25
CA VAL A 299 -14.59 -15.32 -11.55
C VAL A 299 -15.38 -15.05 -10.28
N CYS A 300 -16.30 -14.08 -10.35
CA CYS A 300 -17.20 -13.75 -9.26
C CYS A 300 -18.21 -14.87 -9.00
N CYS A 301 -18.26 -15.41 -7.77
CA CYS A 301 -19.18 -16.50 -7.44
C CYS A 301 -20.67 -16.09 -7.56
N ALA A 302 -20.99 -14.81 -7.37
CA ALA A 302 -22.35 -14.26 -7.45
C ALA A 302 -22.83 -14.00 -8.89
N CYS A 303 -22.18 -13.09 -9.63
CA CYS A 303 -22.65 -12.68 -10.96
C CYS A 303 -21.97 -13.42 -12.13
N LYS A 304 -20.95 -14.25 -11.85
CA LYS A 304 -20.13 -14.98 -12.84
C LYS A 304 -19.33 -14.09 -13.80
N ASP A 305 -19.22 -12.78 -13.53
CA ASP A 305 -18.31 -11.92 -14.28
C ASP A 305 -16.84 -12.25 -13.94
N GLN A 306 -16.00 -12.20 -14.97
CA GLN A 306 -14.55 -12.34 -14.85
C GLN A 306 -13.96 -10.99 -14.42
N LEU A 307 -13.28 -10.96 -13.28
CA LEU A 307 -12.47 -9.82 -12.88
C LEU A 307 -11.26 -9.69 -13.81
N ALA A 308 -10.92 -8.45 -14.12
CA ALA A 308 -9.75 -8.13 -14.92
C ALA A 308 -8.47 -8.28 -14.10
N CYS A 309 -7.41 -8.71 -14.78
CA CYS A 309 -6.04 -8.44 -14.38
C CYS A 309 -5.73 -7.01 -14.84
N VAL A 310 -5.85 -6.05 -13.93
CA VAL A 310 -5.66 -4.63 -14.26
C VAL A 310 -4.17 -4.37 -14.41
N ASP A 311 -3.75 -4.14 -15.65
CA ASP A 311 -2.39 -3.73 -15.94
C ASP A 311 -2.18 -2.30 -15.45
N ILE A 312 -0.93 -2.01 -15.07
CA ILE A 312 -0.58 -0.65 -14.70
C ILE A 312 -0.46 0.18 -15.99
N GLY A 313 -1.05 1.38 -16.01
CA GLY A 313 -1.15 2.21 -17.21
C GLY A 313 0.23 2.48 -17.82
N ARG A 314 0.34 2.43 -19.15
CA ARG A 314 1.65 2.54 -19.84
C ARG A 314 2.44 3.79 -19.44
N GLU A 315 1.76 4.92 -19.29
CA GLU A 315 2.38 6.18 -18.87
C GLU A 315 2.90 6.14 -17.44
N GLU A 316 2.17 5.49 -16.53
CA GLU A 316 2.60 5.32 -15.13
C GLU A 316 3.82 4.39 -15.06
N THR A 317 3.80 3.27 -15.81
CA THR A 317 4.94 2.36 -15.87
C THR A 317 6.18 3.04 -16.44
N GLU A 318 6.02 3.85 -17.47
CA GLU A 318 7.14 4.59 -18.08
C GLU A 318 7.72 5.63 -17.12
N LYS A 319 6.86 6.42 -16.45
CA LYS A 319 7.30 7.37 -15.41
C LYS A 319 8.04 6.64 -14.28
N PHE A 320 7.52 5.51 -13.84
CA PHE A 320 8.15 4.70 -12.82
C PHE A 320 9.51 4.17 -13.27
N ALA A 321 9.60 3.63 -14.50
CA ALA A 321 10.86 3.18 -15.08
C ALA A 321 11.89 4.31 -15.14
N GLN A 322 11.47 5.53 -15.52
CA GLN A 322 12.33 6.71 -15.54
C GLN A 322 12.79 7.15 -14.14
N SER A 323 11.90 7.11 -13.13
CA SER A 323 12.27 7.38 -11.74
C SER A 323 13.24 6.33 -11.19
N LEU A 324 13.00 5.05 -11.48
CA LEU A 324 13.89 3.95 -11.14
C LEU A 324 15.26 4.13 -11.78
N MET A 325 15.31 4.51 -13.06
CA MET A 325 16.54 4.83 -13.76
C MET A 325 17.29 5.98 -13.11
N ALA A 326 16.62 7.07 -12.77
CA ALA A 326 17.25 8.23 -12.14
C ALA A 326 17.91 7.83 -10.80
N LEU A 327 17.19 7.07 -9.96
CA LEU A 327 17.71 6.57 -8.69
C LEU A 327 18.87 5.59 -8.86
N ALA A 328 18.79 4.70 -9.85
CA ALA A 328 19.87 3.78 -10.17
C ALA A 328 21.11 4.56 -10.61
N ILE A 329 21.00 5.54 -11.52
CA ILE A 329 22.13 6.36 -11.99
C ILE A 329 22.76 7.21 -10.87
N GLU A 330 21.96 7.71 -9.92
CA GLU A 330 22.48 8.48 -8.77
C GLU A 330 23.34 7.63 -7.84
N ARG A 331 23.06 6.33 -7.75
CA ARG A 331 23.68 5.43 -6.76
C ARG A 331 24.68 4.46 -7.37
N GLU A 332 24.54 4.15 -8.65
CA GLU A 332 25.40 3.29 -9.43
C GLU A 332 26.44 4.07 -10.23
N THR A 333 27.47 3.38 -10.71
CA THR A 333 28.35 3.97 -11.70
C THR A 333 27.57 4.16 -13.01
N ARG A 334 27.31 5.40 -13.42
CA ARG A 334 26.48 5.76 -14.59
C ARG A 334 26.79 4.96 -15.86
N SER A 335 28.05 4.64 -16.13
CA SER A 335 28.46 3.84 -17.30
C SER A 335 27.94 2.40 -17.24
N ASN A 336 27.95 1.77 -16.07
CA ASN A 336 27.57 0.36 -15.89
C ASN A 336 26.08 0.16 -16.14
N PHE A 337 25.26 1.04 -15.56
CA PHE A 337 23.81 0.95 -15.72
C PHE A 337 23.40 1.27 -17.17
N THR A 338 23.99 2.31 -17.78
CA THR A 338 23.70 2.65 -19.19
C THR A 338 24.05 1.50 -20.15
N GLN A 339 25.15 0.77 -19.89
CA GLN A 339 25.50 -0.42 -20.67
C GLN A 339 24.44 -1.51 -20.57
N PHE A 340 23.93 -1.78 -19.36
CA PHE A 340 22.84 -2.73 -19.17
C PHE A 340 21.56 -2.31 -19.88
N GLN A 341 21.23 -1.01 -19.88
CA GLN A 341 20.04 -0.51 -20.58
C GLN A 341 20.10 -0.80 -22.07
N ASN A 342 21.23 -0.48 -22.72
CA ASN A 342 21.44 -0.74 -24.14
C ASN A 342 21.41 -2.25 -24.43
N TRP A 343 22.06 -3.04 -23.58
CA TRP A 343 22.05 -4.49 -23.71
C TRP A 343 20.62 -5.06 -23.64
N LEU A 344 19.80 -4.57 -22.69
CA LEU A 344 18.41 -4.99 -22.52
C LEU A 344 17.52 -4.52 -23.68
N ASP A 345 17.80 -3.36 -24.29
CA ASP A 345 17.09 -2.91 -25.49
C ASP A 345 17.34 -3.83 -26.69
N GLU A 346 18.56 -4.38 -26.80
CA GLU A 346 18.93 -5.38 -27.81
C GLU A 346 18.38 -6.78 -27.47
N HIS A 347 18.17 -7.10 -26.18
CA HIS A 347 17.74 -8.41 -25.67
C HIS A 347 16.44 -8.27 -24.85
N ASN A 348 15.32 -7.98 -25.53
CA ASN A 348 14.06 -7.62 -24.86
C ASN A 348 12.96 -8.72 -24.86
N ASP A 349 13.22 -9.90 -25.44
CA ASP A 349 12.24 -10.98 -25.53
C ASP A 349 12.24 -11.91 -24.31
N PHE A 350 12.07 -11.33 -23.12
CA PHE A 350 11.99 -12.06 -21.85
C PHE A 350 10.62 -11.93 -21.19
N GLU A 351 10.01 -13.07 -20.82
CA GLU A 351 8.72 -13.12 -20.09
C GLU A 351 8.90 -13.24 -18.57
N ALA A 352 10.12 -13.52 -18.11
CA ALA A 352 10.45 -13.54 -16.69
C ALA A 352 11.90 -13.14 -16.44
N ILE A 353 12.12 -12.43 -15.35
CA ILE A 353 13.42 -12.08 -14.78
C ILE A 353 13.60 -12.88 -13.49
N VAL A 354 14.80 -13.39 -13.27
CA VAL A 354 15.15 -14.26 -12.15
C VAL A 354 16.24 -13.59 -11.33
N ASP A 355 15.92 -13.32 -10.06
CA ASP A 355 16.90 -12.90 -9.06
C ASP A 355 17.73 -14.13 -8.63
N GLY A 356 18.84 -14.33 -9.33
CA GLY A 356 19.66 -15.52 -9.14
C GLY A 356 20.33 -15.55 -7.77
N ALA A 357 20.61 -14.39 -7.16
CA ALA A 357 21.23 -14.30 -5.85
C ALA A 357 20.27 -14.78 -4.77
N ASN A 358 19.03 -14.28 -4.79
CA ASN A 358 17.99 -14.65 -3.85
C ASN A 358 17.66 -16.15 -3.91
N ILE A 359 17.47 -16.70 -5.12
CA ILE A 359 17.17 -18.13 -5.31
C ILE A 359 18.33 -19.02 -4.90
N GLY A 360 19.55 -18.70 -5.34
CA GLY A 360 20.73 -19.53 -5.05
C GLY A 360 21.14 -19.53 -3.58
N LEU A 361 20.69 -18.55 -2.78
CA LEU A 361 20.95 -18.47 -1.35
C LEU A 361 19.75 -18.92 -0.48
N TYR A 362 18.62 -19.26 -1.09
CA TYR A 362 17.42 -19.63 -0.37
C TYR A 362 17.59 -20.92 0.45
N GLN A 363 17.36 -20.80 1.76
CA GLN A 363 17.55 -21.88 2.75
C GLN A 363 18.99 -22.43 2.84
N GLN A 364 20.00 -21.62 2.49
CA GLN A 364 21.43 -22.01 2.52
C GLN A 364 22.19 -21.53 3.78
N ASN A 365 21.50 -21.12 4.85
CA ASN A 365 22.12 -20.49 6.03
C ASN A 365 22.75 -21.49 7.05
N PHE A 366 23.26 -22.64 6.62
CA PHE A 366 23.91 -23.64 7.48
C PHE A 366 25.44 -23.66 7.30
N ALA A 367 26.19 -24.34 8.16
CA ALA A 367 27.65 -24.24 8.23
C ALA A 367 28.40 -24.66 6.94
N GLU A 368 27.83 -25.56 6.15
CA GLU A 368 28.31 -25.96 4.81
C GLU A 368 27.46 -25.37 3.67
N GLY A 369 26.51 -24.51 4.02
CA GLY A 369 25.57 -23.90 3.09
C GLY A 369 26.27 -22.91 2.18
N GLY A 370 25.96 -23.01 0.89
CA GLY A 370 26.60 -22.23 -0.16
C GLY A 370 25.62 -21.89 -1.26
N PHE A 371 26.10 -21.20 -2.29
CA PHE A 371 25.27 -20.86 -3.43
C PHE A 371 24.87 -22.12 -4.21
N SER A 372 23.56 -22.36 -4.35
CA SER A 372 23.03 -23.53 -5.05
C SER A 372 22.65 -23.20 -6.50
N VAL A 373 23.50 -23.61 -7.44
CA VAL A 373 23.20 -23.50 -8.89
C VAL A 373 22.00 -24.38 -9.28
N SER A 374 21.85 -25.54 -8.64
CA SER A 374 20.73 -26.46 -8.91
C SER A 374 19.36 -25.84 -8.59
N GLN A 375 19.24 -25.02 -7.53
CA GLN A 375 18.00 -24.30 -7.22
C GLN A 375 17.65 -23.32 -8.34
N VAL A 376 18.63 -22.54 -8.81
CA VAL A 376 18.45 -21.58 -9.92
C VAL A 376 18.07 -22.32 -11.21
N GLU A 377 18.76 -23.42 -11.53
CA GLU A 377 18.47 -24.23 -12.71
C GLU A 377 17.05 -24.81 -12.70
N ILE A 378 16.57 -25.31 -11.55
CA ILE A 378 15.21 -25.84 -11.43
C ILE A 378 14.18 -24.74 -11.71
N VAL A 379 14.39 -23.52 -11.20
CA VAL A 379 13.51 -22.36 -11.47
C VAL A 379 13.52 -22.00 -12.94
N VAL A 380 14.71 -21.88 -13.56
CA VAL A 380 14.85 -21.55 -14.98
C VAL A 380 14.14 -22.57 -15.87
N LYS A 381 14.32 -23.87 -15.60
CA LYS A 381 13.65 -24.96 -16.35
C LYS A 381 12.13 -24.93 -16.18
N GLU A 382 11.63 -24.69 -14.97
CA GLU A 382 10.18 -24.61 -14.72
C GLU A 382 9.55 -23.42 -15.45
N LEU A 383 10.20 -22.25 -15.43
CA LEU A 383 9.75 -21.07 -16.18
C LEU A 383 9.74 -21.34 -17.69
N TYR A 384 10.83 -21.91 -18.23
CA TYR A 384 10.90 -22.30 -19.64
C TYR A 384 9.82 -23.32 -20.02
N ASN A 385 9.53 -24.29 -19.16
CA ASN A 385 8.51 -25.29 -19.44
C ASN A 385 7.10 -24.68 -19.56
N ARG A 386 6.83 -23.60 -18.83
CA ARG A 386 5.55 -22.88 -18.83
C ARG A 386 5.39 -21.97 -20.05
N SER A 387 6.39 -21.14 -20.35
CA SER A 387 6.28 -20.12 -21.42
C SER A 387 6.90 -20.53 -22.76
N LYS A 388 7.76 -21.55 -22.76
CA LYS A 388 8.67 -21.87 -23.88
C LYS A 388 9.67 -20.77 -24.22
N LYS A 389 9.82 -19.77 -23.36
CA LYS A 389 10.84 -18.72 -23.43
C LYS A 389 11.77 -18.80 -22.24
N TRP A 390 13.05 -18.57 -22.50
CA TRP A 390 14.05 -18.56 -21.44
C TRP A 390 13.87 -17.30 -20.57
N PRO A 391 13.96 -17.41 -19.24
CA PRO A 391 14.02 -16.23 -18.38
C PRO A 391 15.42 -15.60 -18.41
N LEU A 392 15.49 -14.31 -18.08
CA LEU A 392 16.77 -13.64 -17.83
C LEU A 392 17.19 -13.82 -16.37
N VAL A 393 18.32 -14.47 -16.15
CA VAL A 393 18.94 -14.61 -14.82
C VAL A 393 19.91 -13.45 -14.59
N ILE A 394 19.75 -12.77 -13.46
CA ILE A 394 20.67 -11.71 -13.05
C ILE A 394 21.47 -12.17 -11.84
N LEU A 395 22.80 -12.08 -11.96
CA LEU A 395 23.74 -12.47 -10.92
C LEU A 395 24.96 -11.54 -10.94
N HIS A 396 25.55 -11.31 -9.77
CA HIS A 396 26.78 -10.52 -9.69
C HIS A 396 27.99 -11.21 -10.34
N ASP A 397 28.80 -10.47 -11.09
CA ASP A 397 29.94 -10.98 -11.87
C ASP A 397 30.94 -11.80 -11.04
N LYS A 398 31.23 -11.32 -9.82
CA LYS A 398 32.06 -12.01 -8.85
C LYS A 398 31.53 -13.42 -8.54
N ARG A 399 30.20 -13.59 -8.47
CA ARG A 399 29.56 -14.89 -8.25
C ARG A 399 29.72 -15.76 -9.49
N ILE A 400 29.42 -15.24 -10.68
CA ILE A 400 29.54 -15.97 -11.95
C ILE A 400 30.97 -16.51 -12.11
N ARG A 401 31.99 -15.67 -11.92
CA ARG A 401 33.40 -16.10 -11.98
C ARG A 401 33.74 -17.20 -10.98
N ALA A 402 33.24 -17.12 -9.74
CA ALA A 402 33.45 -18.14 -8.73
C ALA A 402 32.75 -19.47 -9.09
N LEU A 403 31.57 -19.42 -9.71
CA LEU A 403 30.83 -20.60 -10.14
C LEU A 403 31.45 -21.28 -11.37
N LEU A 404 31.96 -20.49 -12.34
CA LEU A 404 32.68 -21.00 -13.51
C LEU A 404 34.00 -21.69 -13.15
N ALA A 405 34.57 -21.38 -11.98
CA ALA A 405 35.74 -22.09 -11.47
C ALA A 405 35.43 -23.53 -11.05
N ASN A 406 34.16 -23.86 -10.75
CA ASN A 406 33.72 -25.21 -10.44
C ASN A 406 33.38 -25.97 -11.75
N PRO A 407 34.09 -27.07 -12.08
CA PRO A 407 33.85 -27.83 -13.31
C PRO A 407 32.40 -28.32 -13.47
N SER A 408 31.72 -28.63 -12.36
CA SER A 408 30.37 -29.18 -12.37
C SER A 408 29.31 -28.19 -12.86
N ASN A 409 29.58 -26.88 -12.76
CA ASN A 409 28.65 -25.82 -13.14
C ASN A 409 29.04 -25.14 -14.46
N ARG A 410 30.26 -25.39 -14.96
CA ARG A 410 30.87 -24.61 -16.05
C ARG A 410 30.06 -24.71 -17.34
N GLU A 411 29.76 -25.93 -17.77
CA GLU A 411 29.03 -26.20 -19.01
C GLU A 411 27.67 -25.49 -19.04
N LEU A 412 26.91 -25.58 -17.95
CA LEU A 412 25.60 -24.94 -17.82
C LEU A 412 25.68 -23.41 -17.90
N LEU A 413 26.64 -22.80 -17.19
CA LEU A 413 26.77 -21.34 -17.15
C LEU A 413 27.31 -20.78 -18.46
N GLU A 414 28.24 -21.48 -19.13
CA GLU A 414 28.72 -21.13 -20.47
C GLU A 414 27.57 -21.16 -21.48
N GLU A 415 26.72 -22.20 -21.45
CA GLU A 415 25.50 -22.26 -22.27
C GLU A 415 24.59 -21.06 -22.02
N TRP A 416 24.38 -20.68 -20.76
CA TRP A 416 23.51 -19.55 -20.43
C TRP A 416 24.07 -18.19 -20.89
N ILE A 417 25.39 -18.02 -20.84
CA ILE A 417 26.06 -16.82 -21.34
C ILE A 417 25.95 -16.76 -22.86
N GLU A 418 26.23 -17.86 -23.57
CA GLU A 418 26.15 -17.92 -25.04
C GLU A 418 24.73 -17.68 -25.56
N ARG A 419 23.72 -18.16 -24.84
CA ARG A 419 22.30 -17.91 -25.15
C ARG A 419 21.82 -16.50 -24.79
N GLY A 420 22.60 -15.73 -24.04
CA GLY A 420 22.21 -14.41 -23.55
C GLY A 420 21.14 -14.42 -22.45
N VAL A 421 21.00 -15.53 -21.71
CA VAL A 421 19.98 -15.70 -20.66
C VAL A 421 20.53 -15.47 -19.25
N LEU A 422 21.83 -15.18 -19.12
CA LEU A 422 22.50 -14.82 -17.87
C LEU A 422 23.22 -13.48 -18.04
N TYR A 423 22.87 -12.50 -17.21
CA TYR A 423 23.53 -11.20 -17.15
C TYR A 423 24.35 -11.04 -15.87
N GLY A 424 25.62 -10.67 -16.03
CA GLY A 424 26.57 -10.40 -14.96
C GLY A 424 26.54 -8.94 -14.52
N THR A 425 26.08 -8.64 -13.30
CA THR A 425 26.12 -7.26 -12.79
C THR A 425 27.55 -6.89 -12.40
N PRO A 426 28.07 -5.71 -12.78
CA PRO A 426 29.46 -5.30 -12.53
C PRO A 426 29.85 -5.26 -11.06
N VAL A 427 31.14 -5.39 -10.78
CA VAL A 427 31.65 -5.37 -9.40
C VAL A 427 31.38 -4.04 -8.72
N GLY A 428 30.71 -4.10 -7.57
CA GLY A 428 30.37 -2.92 -6.76
C GLY A 428 29.00 -2.34 -7.08
N SER A 429 28.29 -2.90 -8.06
CA SER A 429 26.89 -2.58 -8.32
C SER A 429 25.95 -3.40 -7.46
N ASN A 430 24.82 -2.80 -7.08
CA ASN A 430 23.71 -3.53 -6.49
C ASN A 430 22.88 -4.19 -7.61
N ASP A 431 22.75 -5.51 -7.56
CA ASP A 431 21.95 -6.31 -8.49
C ASP A 431 20.45 -5.98 -8.43
N ASP A 432 19.96 -5.43 -7.33
CA ASP A 432 18.57 -5.02 -7.14
C ASP A 432 18.04 -4.09 -8.23
N TRP A 433 18.86 -3.11 -8.63
CA TRP A 433 18.48 -2.16 -9.67
C TRP A 433 18.32 -2.82 -11.04
N TYR A 434 19.06 -3.89 -11.31
CA TYR A 434 19.10 -4.51 -12.63
C TYR A 434 17.87 -5.38 -12.85
N TRP A 435 17.56 -6.27 -11.90
CA TRP A 435 16.38 -7.14 -12.05
C TRP A 435 15.08 -6.35 -11.91
N LEU A 436 15.07 -5.29 -11.09
CA LEU A 436 13.90 -4.44 -10.95
C LEU A 436 13.67 -3.62 -12.22
N TYR A 437 14.72 -3.03 -12.79
CA TYR A 437 14.60 -2.28 -14.03
C TYR A 437 14.19 -3.16 -15.21
N ALA A 438 14.78 -4.35 -15.33
CA ALA A 438 14.43 -5.27 -16.40
C ALA A 438 12.95 -5.70 -16.34
N SER A 439 12.48 -6.09 -15.16
CA SER A 439 11.10 -6.55 -14.98
C SER A 439 10.07 -5.44 -15.22
N VAL A 440 10.36 -4.22 -14.80
CA VAL A 440 9.51 -3.03 -15.04
C VAL A 440 9.50 -2.65 -16.53
N LYS A 441 10.67 -2.53 -17.16
CA LYS A 441 10.79 -2.09 -18.56
C LYS A 441 10.14 -3.08 -19.52
N LEU A 442 10.40 -4.38 -19.32
CA LEU A 442 9.84 -5.45 -20.16
C LEU A 442 8.41 -5.85 -19.76
N LYS A 443 7.89 -5.33 -18.63
CA LYS A 443 6.55 -5.64 -18.10
C LYS A 443 6.32 -7.14 -17.94
N CYS A 444 7.31 -7.80 -17.35
CA CYS A 444 7.36 -9.25 -17.25
C CYS A 444 7.48 -9.71 -15.80
N MET A 445 7.41 -11.02 -15.57
CA MET A 445 7.40 -11.57 -14.21
C MET A 445 8.77 -11.38 -13.54
N LEU A 446 8.79 -11.13 -12.24
CA LEU A 446 10.01 -11.09 -11.42
C LEU A 446 9.96 -12.23 -10.41
N VAL A 447 10.92 -13.16 -10.49
CA VAL A 447 11.01 -14.27 -9.53
C VAL A 447 12.01 -13.90 -8.43
N THR A 448 11.49 -13.52 -7.26
CA THR A 448 12.26 -13.24 -6.05
C THR A 448 11.37 -13.35 -4.80
N ASN A 449 11.95 -13.82 -3.70
CA ASN A 449 11.35 -13.75 -2.37
C ASN A 449 11.79 -12.50 -1.59
N ASP A 450 12.54 -11.60 -2.22
CA ASP A 450 12.84 -10.32 -1.60
C ASP A 450 11.58 -9.46 -1.48
N GLU A 451 11.35 -8.92 -0.28
CA GLU A 451 10.19 -8.07 -0.01
C GLU A 451 10.40 -6.62 -0.43
N MET A 452 11.61 -6.26 -0.88
CA MET A 452 11.97 -4.92 -1.35
C MET A 452 11.59 -3.86 -0.31
N ARG A 453 11.91 -4.14 0.96
CA ARG A 453 11.54 -3.32 2.14
C ARG A 453 12.48 -2.15 2.39
N ASP A 454 13.49 -1.97 1.57
CA ASP A 454 14.39 -0.85 1.72
C ASP A 454 13.63 0.47 1.52
N HIS A 455 13.87 1.44 2.41
CA HIS A 455 13.33 2.81 2.33
C HIS A 455 13.60 3.49 0.98
N ILE A 456 14.48 2.93 0.17
CA ILE A 456 14.79 3.35 -1.19
C ILE A 456 13.59 3.12 -2.12
N PHE A 457 12.89 1.99 -1.97
CA PHE A 457 11.72 1.66 -2.78
C PHE A 457 10.46 2.42 -2.33
N GLU A 458 10.43 2.92 -1.09
CA GLU A 458 9.39 3.85 -0.62
C GLU A 458 9.42 5.19 -1.40
N LEU A 459 10.58 5.56 -1.99
CA LEU A 459 10.72 6.74 -2.85
C LEU A 459 10.09 6.56 -4.23
N LEU A 460 9.79 5.32 -4.63
CA LEU A 460 9.28 4.98 -5.97
C LEU A 460 7.75 5.13 -6.13
N GLY A 461 7.11 5.89 -5.23
CA GLY A 461 5.69 6.24 -5.32
C GLY A 461 4.80 5.25 -4.55
N GLY A 462 4.11 5.78 -3.53
CA GLY A 462 3.40 4.97 -2.51
C GLY A 462 2.31 4.02 -3.04
N ASN A 463 1.73 4.29 -4.21
CA ASN A 463 0.63 3.47 -4.75
C ASN A 463 1.02 2.58 -5.94
N PHE A 464 2.08 2.92 -6.69
CA PHE A 464 2.46 2.17 -7.89
C PHE A 464 3.19 0.87 -7.53
N PHE A 465 4.25 0.98 -6.72
CA PHE A 465 5.16 -0.13 -6.49
C PHE A 465 4.50 -1.34 -5.80
N PRO A 466 3.64 -1.17 -4.78
CA PRO A 466 2.89 -2.29 -4.21
C PRO A 466 1.99 -3.00 -5.23
N ARG A 467 1.29 -2.23 -6.08
CA ARG A 467 0.46 -2.79 -7.17
C ARG A 467 1.30 -3.52 -8.21
N TRP A 468 2.49 -3.00 -8.52
CA TRP A 468 3.43 -3.63 -9.43
C TRP A 468 3.94 -4.95 -8.87
N LYS A 469 4.34 -4.98 -7.58
CA LYS A 469 4.77 -6.20 -6.88
C LYS A 469 3.70 -7.28 -6.97
N GLU A 470 2.46 -6.98 -6.57
CA GLU A 470 1.35 -7.95 -6.58
C GLU A 470 1.10 -8.56 -7.97
N ARG A 471 1.36 -7.80 -9.03
CA ARG A 471 1.10 -8.19 -10.41
C ARG A 471 2.25 -8.97 -11.06
N HIS A 472 3.49 -8.71 -10.66
CA HIS A 472 4.69 -9.20 -11.36
C HIS A 472 5.55 -10.13 -10.49
N GLN A 473 5.51 -10.02 -9.16
CA GLN A 473 6.35 -10.80 -8.26
C GLN A 473 5.87 -12.24 -8.12
N VAL A 474 6.74 -13.18 -8.45
CA VAL A 474 6.55 -14.62 -8.25
C VAL A 474 7.36 -15.04 -7.04
N HIS A 475 6.67 -15.48 -5.99
CA HIS A 475 7.32 -16.11 -4.85
C HIS A 475 7.60 -17.58 -5.12
N TYR A 476 8.55 -18.14 -4.39
CA TYR A 476 8.91 -19.55 -4.54
C TYR A 476 9.25 -20.20 -3.20
N THR A 477 9.08 -21.51 -3.14
CA THR A 477 9.51 -22.31 -1.99
C THR A 477 10.00 -23.68 -2.46
N PHE A 478 10.81 -24.34 -1.63
CA PHE A 478 11.39 -25.65 -1.91
C PHE A 478 11.02 -26.70 -0.84
N PRO A 479 9.72 -26.99 -0.61
CA PRO A 479 9.31 -28.00 0.35
C PRO A 479 9.89 -29.37 -0.07
N LYS A 480 10.71 -29.96 0.80
CA LYS A 480 11.39 -31.25 0.56
C LYS A 480 12.19 -31.24 -0.76
N GLY A 481 12.77 -30.10 -1.14
CA GLY A 481 13.60 -29.95 -2.33
C GLY A 481 12.84 -29.86 -3.67
N LYS A 482 11.50 -29.81 -3.65
CA LYS A 482 10.70 -29.61 -4.87
C LYS A 482 10.29 -28.14 -4.99
N LEU A 483 10.54 -27.54 -6.15
CA LEU A 483 10.12 -26.17 -6.42
C LEU A 483 8.59 -26.06 -6.43
N GLN A 484 8.08 -25.04 -5.74
CA GLN A 484 6.72 -24.55 -5.90
C GLN A 484 6.79 -23.06 -6.17
N LEU A 485 6.24 -22.63 -7.31
CA LEU A 485 6.07 -21.22 -7.66
C LEU A 485 4.68 -20.75 -7.24
N GLN A 486 4.63 -19.66 -6.49
CA GLN A 486 3.42 -18.94 -6.15
C GLN A 486 3.27 -17.80 -7.16
N MET A 487 2.45 -18.04 -8.19
CA MET A 487 2.19 -17.06 -9.24
C MET A 487 1.25 -15.96 -8.71
N PRO A 488 1.42 -14.71 -9.16
CA PRO A 488 0.41 -13.67 -9.04
C PRO A 488 -0.99 -14.14 -9.47
N PRO A 489 -2.05 -13.67 -8.79
CA PRO A 489 -3.41 -14.02 -9.16
C PRO A 489 -3.73 -13.51 -10.58
N PRO A 490 -4.59 -14.23 -11.34
CA PRO A 490 -4.97 -13.83 -12.71
C PRO A 490 -5.95 -12.64 -12.73
N TYR A 491 -6.20 -12.01 -11.58
CA TYR A 491 -7.06 -10.84 -11.40
C TYR A 491 -6.47 -9.90 -10.37
N SER A 492 -6.84 -8.62 -10.44
CA SER A 492 -6.35 -7.61 -9.49
C SER A 492 -7.32 -7.39 -8.34
N ILE A 493 -6.78 -7.39 -7.11
CA ILE A 493 -7.53 -7.13 -5.87
C ILE A 493 -7.66 -5.61 -5.68
N LEU A 494 -8.58 -5.02 -6.42
CA LEU A 494 -8.96 -3.60 -6.35
C LEU A 494 -10.42 -3.44 -6.77
N ILE A 495 -11.01 -2.25 -6.56
CA ILE A 495 -12.38 -1.97 -7.02
C ILE A 495 -12.46 -2.04 -8.54
N GLN A 496 -13.36 -2.85 -9.10
CA GLN A 496 -13.50 -2.98 -10.55
C GLN A 496 -14.90 -2.60 -11.01
N GLU A 497 -14.96 -1.88 -12.14
CA GLU A 497 -16.15 -1.55 -12.91
C GLU A 497 -16.09 -2.34 -14.23
N SER A 498 -17.04 -3.26 -14.42
CA SER A 498 -17.11 -4.08 -15.62
C SER A 498 -17.66 -3.30 -16.82
N GLU A 499 -17.48 -3.83 -18.03
CA GLU A 499 -18.11 -3.32 -19.25
C GLU A 499 -19.65 -3.28 -19.19
N LYS A 500 -20.25 -4.12 -18.33
CA LYS A 500 -21.69 -4.18 -18.12
C LYS A 500 -22.17 -3.19 -17.05
N GLY A 501 -21.26 -2.44 -16.41
CA GLY A 501 -21.55 -1.54 -15.30
C GLY A 501 -21.75 -2.24 -13.94
N THR A 502 -21.47 -3.55 -13.85
CA THR A 502 -21.33 -4.26 -12.57
C THR A 502 -20.11 -3.73 -11.82
N TRP A 503 -20.24 -3.52 -10.50
CA TRP A 503 -19.14 -3.14 -9.62
C TRP A 503 -18.76 -4.30 -8.69
N HIS A 504 -17.44 -4.48 -8.51
CA HIS A 504 -16.87 -5.44 -7.57
C HIS A 504 -15.95 -4.69 -6.62
N VAL A 505 -16.26 -4.72 -5.33
CA VAL A 505 -15.53 -3.97 -4.29
C VAL A 505 -14.94 -4.96 -3.29
N PRO A 506 -13.61 -5.12 -3.22
CA PRO A 506 -12.97 -6.00 -2.24
C PRO A 506 -13.01 -5.37 -0.84
N LEU A 507 -13.28 -6.20 0.17
CA LEU A 507 -13.31 -5.77 1.58
C LEU A 507 -11.99 -6.12 2.27
N VAL A 508 -11.62 -5.31 3.26
CA VAL A 508 -10.53 -5.64 4.19
C VAL A 508 -10.91 -6.93 4.93
N SER A 509 -9.96 -7.86 5.02
CA SER A 509 -10.16 -9.16 5.67
C SER A 509 -8.99 -9.43 6.61
N ASP A 510 -9.27 -9.95 7.80
CA ASP A 510 -8.25 -10.37 8.77
C ASP A 510 -7.63 -11.73 8.40
N HIS A 511 -8.15 -12.40 7.37
CA HIS A 511 -7.64 -13.67 6.88
C HIS A 511 -6.38 -13.46 6.03
N ASN A 512 -5.33 -14.24 6.31
CA ASN A 512 -4.12 -14.30 5.48
C ASN A 512 -4.38 -14.96 4.12
N ASP A 513 -5.48 -15.69 3.96
CA ASP A 513 -5.83 -16.35 2.71
C ASP A 513 -6.69 -15.41 1.84
N GLU A 514 -6.07 -14.88 0.79
CA GLU A 514 -6.71 -14.01 -0.19
C GLU A 514 -7.89 -14.66 -0.92
N SER A 515 -7.94 -15.99 -1.00
CA SER A 515 -9.06 -16.71 -1.65
C SER A 515 -10.37 -16.65 -0.85
N LEU A 516 -10.26 -16.42 0.46
CA LEU A 516 -11.42 -16.27 1.37
C LEU A 516 -11.87 -14.81 1.51
N ARG A 517 -11.24 -13.89 0.78
CA ARG A 517 -11.59 -12.46 0.82
C ARG A 517 -13.05 -12.29 0.40
N THR A 518 -13.79 -11.54 1.20
CA THR A 518 -15.16 -11.15 0.85
C THR A 518 -15.15 -9.96 -0.09
N TRP A 519 -15.98 -10.02 -1.11
CA TRP A 519 -16.21 -8.97 -2.09
C TRP A 519 -17.68 -8.56 -2.06
N LEU A 520 -17.94 -7.28 -2.31
CA LEU A 520 -19.27 -6.77 -2.58
C LEU A 520 -19.48 -6.74 -4.10
N CYS A 521 -20.38 -7.59 -4.58
CA CYS A 521 -20.83 -7.64 -5.98
C CYS A 521 -22.12 -6.83 -6.13
N ILE A 522 -22.08 -5.83 -7.01
CA ILE A 522 -23.18 -4.91 -7.28
C ILE A 522 -23.51 -5.03 -8.76
N SER A 523 -24.55 -5.79 -9.06
CA SER A 523 -24.94 -6.21 -10.42
C SER A 523 -26.39 -5.85 -10.71
N HIS A 524 -26.92 -6.21 -11.89
CA HIS A 524 -28.33 -6.01 -12.23
C HIS A 524 -29.12 -7.32 -12.29
N SER A 525 -30.40 -7.26 -11.92
CA SER A 525 -31.29 -8.44 -11.87
C SER A 525 -31.51 -9.15 -13.21
N ASP A 526 -31.44 -8.44 -14.35
CA ASP A 526 -31.58 -9.04 -15.68
C ASP A 526 -30.41 -9.95 -16.06
N LEU A 527 -29.28 -9.88 -15.34
CA LEU A 527 -28.15 -10.80 -15.45
C LEU A 527 -28.25 -11.99 -14.47
N CYS A 528 -29.09 -11.89 -13.44
CA CYS A 528 -29.18 -12.89 -12.36
C CYS A 528 -30.26 -13.96 -12.63
N LYS A 529 -31.20 -13.69 -13.54
CA LYS A 529 -32.33 -14.60 -13.86
C LYS A 529 -31.96 -15.84 -14.69
N THR A 530 -30.75 -15.94 -15.23
CA THR A 530 -30.27 -17.18 -15.85
C THR A 530 -29.91 -18.27 -14.82
N CYS A 531 -29.88 -17.95 -13.51
CA CYS A 531 -29.41 -18.88 -12.49
C CYS A 531 -30.51 -19.60 -11.69
N SER A 532 -31.81 -19.42 -12.01
CA SER A 532 -32.89 -20.06 -11.23
C SER A 532 -33.87 -20.94 -12.02
N GLU A 533 -33.69 -21.13 -13.34
CA GLU A 533 -34.57 -21.99 -14.16
C GLU A 533 -33.85 -23.14 -14.89
N GLU A 534 -32.53 -23.29 -14.79
CA GLU A 534 -31.79 -24.39 -15.43
C GLU A 534 -31.72 -25.70 -14.63
N THR A 535 -32.54 -25.87 -13.59
CA THR A 535 -32.69 -27.19 -12.91
C THR A 535 -34.00 -27.93 -13.23
N SER A 536 -34.79 -27.46 -14.18
CA SER A 536 -35.91 -28.25 -14.70
C SER A 536 -36.27 -27.89 -16.14
N ASN A 537 -35.46 -28.33 -17.10
CA ASN A 537 -35.92 -28.62 -18.47
C ASN A 537 -34.86 -29.39 -19.28
N THR A 538 -34.66 -30.66 -18.93
CA THR A 538 -34.07 -31.64 -19.84
C THR A 538 -35.08 -31.98 -20.94
N HIS A 539 -35.31 -31.09 -21.93
CA HIS A 539 -35.94 -31.48 -23.21
C HIS A 539 -35.94 -30.44 -24.35
N VAL A 540 -34.87 -29.67 -24.58
CA VAL A 540 -34.75 -28.89 -25.85
C VAL A 540 -33.29 -28.81 -26.34
N VAL A 541 -32.71 -29.93 -26.79
CA VAL A 541 -31.38 -29.94 -27.48
C VAL A 541 -31.41 -30.73 -28.79
N LYS A 542 -32.59 -31.10 -29.31
CA LYS A 542 -32.69 -31.88 -30.56
C LYS A 542 -32.87 -31.04 -31.84
N THR A 543 -33.09 -29.73 -31.75
CA THR A 543 -33.46 -28.92 -32.93
C THR A 543 -32.29 -28.12 -33.53
N GLU A 544 -31.21 -27.87 -32.80
CA GLU A 544 -30.05 -27.11 -33.31
C GLU A 544 -29.01 -28.00 -34.02
N ILE A 545 -28.91 -29.28 -33.64
CA ILE A 545 -27.96 -30.22 -34.27
C ILE A 545 -28.40 -30.56 -35.71
N THR A 546 -29.71 -30.57 -36.00
CA THR A 546 -30.23 -30.82 -37.36
C THR A 546 -29.97 -29.67 -38.32
N ASN A 547 -29.96 -28.42 -37.84
CA ASN A 547 -29.68 -27.26 -38.70
C ASN A 547 -28.19 -27.19 -39.08
N TRP A 548 -27.27 -27.52 -38.17
CA TRP A 548 -25.83 -27.55 -38.48
C TRP A 548 -25.45 -28.60 -39.53
N ILE A 549 -26.14 -29.75 -39.53
CA ILE A 549 -25.92 -30.81 -40.52
C ILE A 549 -26.46 -30.38 -41.91
N LEU A 550 -27.63 -29.72 -41.96
CA LEU A 550 -28.20 -29.19 -43.20
C LEU A 550 -27.35 -28.09 -43.84
N TYR A 551 -26.81 -27.16 -43.04
CA TYR A 551 -25.91 -26.11 -43.55
C TYR A 551 -24.58 -26.68 -44.06
N SER A 552 -24.05 -27.73 -43.41
CA SER A 552 -22.80 -28.37 -43.82
C SER A 552 -22.95 -29.16 -45.13
N VAL A 553 -24.08 -29.84 -45.34
CA VAL A 553 -24.37 -30.58 -46.58
C VAL A 553 -24.62 -29.62 -47.75
N ALA A 554 -25.31 -28.49 -47.53
CA ALA A 554 -25.51 -27.46 -48.55
C ALA A 554 -24.18 -26.83 -48.99
N PHE A 555 -23.26 -26.56 -48.06
CA PHE A 555 -21.94 -26.01 -48.37
C PHE A 555 -21.09 -26.98 -49.20
N PHE A 556 -21.16 -28.28 -48.90
CA PHE A 556 -20.45 -29.32 -49.66
C PHE A 556 -20.97 -29.46 -51.10
N HIS A 557 -22.29 -29.36 -51.31
CA HIS A 557 -22.88 -29.41 -52.64
C HIS A 557 -22.54 -28.18 -53.50
N ILE A 558 -22.44 -26.99 -52.90
CA ILE A 558 -22.01 -25.77 -53.58
C ILE A 558 -20.54 -25.88 -54.01
N LEU A 559 -19.68 -26.43 -53.16
CA LEU A 559 -18.26 -26.63 -53.49
C LEU A 559 -18.07 -27.66 -54.63
N LEU A 560 -18.85 -28.75 -54.61
CA LEU A 560 -18.84 -29.76 -55.68
C LEU A 560 -19.32 -29.19 -57.01
N PHE A 561 -20.36 -28.35 -57.01
CA PHE A 561 -20.82 -27.66 -58.22
C PHE A 561 -19.77 -26.69 -58.77
N TYR A 562 -19.08 -25.96 -57.90
CA TYR A 562 -18.00 -25.05 -58.30
C TYR A 562 -16.83 -25.81 -58.94
N PHE A 563 -16.40 -26.92 -58.34
CA PHE A 563 -15.35 -27.77 -58.91
C PHE A 563 -15.75 -28.38 -60.25
N HIS A 564 -16.99 -28.84 -60.39
CA HIS A 564 -17.46 -29.41 -61.66
C HIS A 564 -17.59 -28.34 -62.76
N PHE A 565 -18.02 -27.13 -62.41
CA PHE A 565 -18.10 -25.99 -63.33
C PHE A 565 -16.72 -25.53 -63.82
N VAL A 566 -15.72 -25.50 -62.93
CA VAL A 566 -14.32 -25.20 -63.29
C VAL A 566 -13.72 -26.29 -64.18
N GLN A 567 -14.07 -27.57 -63.96
CA GLN A 567 -13.64 -28.68 -64.83
C GLN A 567 -14.28 -28.64 -66.22
N ILE A 568 -15.55 -28.23 -66.34
CA ILE A 568 -16.25 -28.10 -67.63
C ILE A 568 -15.66 -26.94 -68.45
N ILE A 569 -15.35 -25.80 -67.82
CA ILE A 569 -14.70 -24.66 -68.48
C ILE A 569 -13.24 -25.00 -68.86
N GLY A 570 -12.55 -25.79 -68.04
CA GLY A 570 -11.20 -26.30 -68.35
C GLY A 570 -11.17 -27.25 -69.56
N ASN A 571 -12.15 -28.15 -69.67
CA ASN A 571 -12.22 -29.12 -70.77
C ASN A 571 -12.70 -28.51 -72.11
N GLN A 572 -13.46 -27.41 -72.11
CA GLN A 572 -13.80 -26.72 -73.36
C GLN A 572 -12.65 -25.89 -73.96
N ARG A 573 -11.60 -25.58 -73.19
CA ARG A 573 -10.36 -24.96 -73.71
C ARG A 573 -9.35 -25.96 -74.29
N ALA A 574 -9.53 -27.26 -74.08
CA ALA A 574 -8.59 -28.30 -74.50
C ALA A 574 -8.99 -29.05 -75.79
N SER A 575 -10.18 -28.81 -76.36
CA SER A 575 -10.68 -29.47 -77.58
C SER A 575 -10.84 -28.54 -78.79
N GLY A 576 -10.14 -27.40 -78.83
CA GLY A 576 -10.07 -26.50 -79.99
C GLY A 576 -8.69 -26.54 -80.65
N GLY A 577 -8.31 -27.68 -81.24
CA GLY A 577 -7.08 -27.84 -81.99
C GLY A 577 -7.32 -27.90 -83.51
N ARG A 578 -6.63 -26.99 -84.22
CA ARG A 578 -6.32 -26.96 -85.67
C ARG A 578 -7.42 -26.60 -86.68
N ILE A 579 -7.14 -25.52 -87.42
CA ILE A 579 -6.56 -25.69 -88.77
C ILE A 579 -5.06 -25.89 -88.58
#